data_AF-A0A3D0FQK1-F1
#
_entry.id   AF-A0A3D0FQK1-F1
#
_cell.length_a   1.000
_cell.length_b   1.000
_cell.length_c   1.000
_cell.angle_alpha   90.00
_cell.angle_beta   90.00
_cell.angle_gamma   90.00
#
_symmetry.space_group_name_H-M   'P 1'
#
loop_
_entity.id
_entity.type
_entity.pdbx_description
1 polymer ?
#
loop_
_entity_poly.entity_id
_entity_poly.type
_entity_poly.pdbx_seq_one_letter_code
_entity_poly.pdbx_strand_id
1 'polypeptide(L)'
;MKQARVVKHTGSHYLVSNLPEWRLARCIVRGKLRLTDSRTTNPIAVGDIVEYEVQSDGTGIITKIYPRHNYIIRKSANLSRESHIIAANIDMAYLIVTLICPKTPLPFIDRFLVTCEAYRVPVKIILNKC
;
A
#
# COMPACT_ATOMS: atom_id res chain seq x y z
N MET A 1 -9.49 1.94 -21.60
CA MET A 1 -8.84 1.49 -20.35
C MET A 1 -8.80 2.65 -19.36
N LYS A 2 -8.98 2.41 -18.06
CA LYS A 2 -9.00 3.48 -17.04
C LYS A 2 -7.86 3.27 -16.05
N GLN A 3 -7.10 4.33 -15.78
CA GLN A 3 -6.10 4.35 -14.72
C GLN A 3 -6.76 4.77 -13.41
N ALA A 4 -6.44 4.07 -12.33
CA ALA A 4 -6.95 4.37 -11.01
C ALA A 4 -5.97 3.96 -9.92
N ARG A 5 -6.17 4.48 -8.72
CA ARG A 5 -5.40 4.13 -7.54
C ARG A 5 -6.13 3.10 -6.71
N VAL A 6 -5.43 2.08 -6.24
CA VAL A 6 -5.98 1.10 -5.28
C VAL A 6 -6.16 1.78 -3.94
N VAL A 7 -7.40 1.88 -3.46
CA VAL A 7 -7.74 2.52 -2.17
C VAL A 7 -8.12 1.51 -1.10
N LYS A 8 -8.50 0.28 -1.48
CA LYS A 8 -8.78 -0.81 -0.55
C LYS A 8 -8.36 -2.14 -1.16
N HIS A 9 -7.80 -3.01 -0.33
CA HIS A 9 -7.51 -4.41 -0.66
C HIS A 9 -8.22 -5.32 0.34
N THR A 10 -8.94 -6.33 -0.15
CA THR A 10 -9.67 -7.32 0.66
C THR A 10 -9.41 -8.72 0.11
N GLY A 11 -8.13 -9.10 0.01
CA GLY A 11 -7.68 -10.40 -0.50
C GLY A 11 -7.93 -10.56 -2.00
N SER A 12 -9.13 -11.04 -2.36
CA SER A 12 -9.52 -11.31 -3.75
C SER A 12 -10.08 -10.09 -4.49
N HIS A 13 -10.55 -9.08 -3.75
CA HIS A 13 -11.19 -7.88 -4.31
C HIS A 13 -10.41 -6.62 -3.95
N TYR A 14 -10.49 -5.65 -4.86
CA TYR A 14 -9.82 -4.35 -4.77
C TYR A 14 -10.85 -3.26 -5.01
N LEU A 15 -10.76 -2.16 -4.27
CA LEU A 15 -11.42 -0.92 -4.65
C LEU A 15 -10.40 -0.01 -5.28
N VAL A 16 -10.71 0.48 -6.47
CA VAL A 16 -9.89 1.44 -7.20
C VAL A 16 -10.67 2.73 -7.40
N SER A 17 -9.96 3.86 -7.44
CA SER A 17 -10.58 5.15 -7.70
C SER A 17 -9.63 6.11 -8.40
N ASN A 18 -10.18 6.96 -9.26
CA ASN A 18 -9.46 8.15 -9.71
C ASN A 18 -9.52 9.19 -8.58
N LEU A 19 -8.36 9.58 -8.05
CA LEU A 19 -8.28 10.61 -7.02
C LEU A 19 -8.09 11.98 -7.69
N PRO A 20 -8.75 13.04 -7.19
CA PRO A 20 -9.51 13.14 -5.94
C PRO A 20 -11.02 12.88 -6.08
N GLU A 21 -11.50 12.39 -7.22
CA GLU A 21 -12.95 12.22 -7.48
C GLU A 21 -13.64 11.16 -6.61
N TRP A 22 -12.87 10.21 -6.04
CA TRP A 22 -13.38 9.15 -5.14
C TRP A 22 -14.49 8.27 -5.72
N ARG A 23 -14.60 8.18 -7.05
CA ARG A 23 -15.49 7.24 -7.74
C ARG A 23 -14.94 5.82 -7.59
N LEU A 24 -15.54 5.02 -6.73
CA LEU A 24 -15.08 3.67 -6.40
C LEU A 24 -15.54 2.66 -7.45
N ALA A 25 -14.61 1.87 -7.96
CA ALA A 25 -14.90 0.68 -8.76
C ALA A 25 -14.40 -0.57 -8.02
N ARG A 26 -15.23 -1.61 -7.97
CA ARG A 26 -14.83 -2.93 -7.48
C ARG A 26 -14.08 -3.65 -8.60
N CYS A 27 -12.89 -4.15 -8.28
CA CYS A 27 -12.06 -4.85 -9.24
C CYS A 27 -11.50 -6.17 -8.69
N ILE A 28 -11.23 -7.09 -9.60
CA ILE A 28 -10.50 -8.33 -9.38
C ILE A 28 -9.22 -8.34 -10.22
N VAL A 29 -8.28 -9.21 -9.87
CA VAL A 29 -7.01 -9.32 -10.58
C VAL A 29 -7.10 -10.40 -11.65
N ARG A 30 -6.67 -10.09 -12.87
CA ARG A 30 -6.54 -11.08 -13.94
C ARG A 30 -5.57 -12.19 -13.50
N GLY A 31 -5.97 -13.46 -13.58
CA GLY A 31 -5.21 -14.59 -13.03
C GLY A 31 -3.74 -14.66 -13.46
N LYS A 32 -3.41 -14.24 -14.69
CA LYS A 32 -2.02 -14.18 -15.20
C LYS A 32 -1.12 -13.19 -14.44
N LEU A 33 -1.70 -12.14 -13.86
CA LEU A 33 -0.99 -11.13 -13.06
C LEU A 33 -0.64 -11.64 -11.65
N ARG A 34 -1.28 -12.72 -11.17
CA ARG A 34 -0.88 -13.40 -9.92
C ARG A 34 0.39 -14.23 -10.08
N LEU A 35 0.71 -14.62 -11.32
CA LEU A 35 1.77 -15.58 -11.64
C LEU A 35 3.09 -14.91 -12.06
N THR A 36 3.10 -13.58 -12.21
CA THR A 36 4.28 -12.82 -12.60
C THR A 36 5.14 -12.51 -11.38
N ASP A 37 6.02 -13.46 -11.08
CA ASP A 37 7.40 -13.23 -10.66
C ASP A 37 7.65 -12.45 -9.35
N SER A 38 6.97 -12.81 -8.27
CA SER A 38 7.29 -12.22 -6.98
C SER A 38 7.07 -13.17 -5.81
N ARG A 39 8.07 -13.26 -4.93
CA ARG A 39 8.04 -13.95 -3.62
C ARG A 39 7.06 -13.29 -2.62
N THR A 40 5.96 -12.77 -3.13
CA THR A 40 4.97 -11.97 -2.41
C THR A 40 3.59 -12.53 -2.72
N THR A 41 2.89 -13.01 -1.70
CA THR A 41 1.57 -13.66 -1.78
C THR A 41 0.46 -12.76 -2.34
N ASN A 42 0.67 -11.44 -2.40
CA ASN A 42 -0.24 -10.47 -3.01
C ASN A 42 0.56 -9.45 -3.84
N PRO A 43 0.43 -9.43 -5.18
CA PRO A 43 1.22 -8.55 -6.03
C PRO A 43 0.75 -7.08 -5.98
N ILE A 44 -0.50 -6.83 -5.56
CA ILE A 44 -1.12 -5.50 -5.49
C ILE A 44 -1.23 -5.03 -4.05
N ALA A 45 -0.79 -3.81 -3.80
CA ALA A 45 -0.89 -3.12 -2.51
C ALA A 45 -1.79 -1.87 -2.63
N VAL A 46 -2.26 -1.38 -1.48
CA VAL A 46 -2.94 -0.08 -1.41
C VAL A 46 -1.98 1.02 -1.84
N GLY A 47 -2.49 1.97 -2.64
CA GLY A 47 -1.71 3.05 -3.22
C GLY A 47 -1.09 2.73 -4.58
N ASP A 48 -1.13 1.47 -5.04
CA ASP A 48 -0.72 1.11 -6.40
C ASP A 48 -1.57 1.84 -7.43
N ILE A 49 -0.91 2.24 -8.51
CA ILE A 49 -1.54 2.78 -9.70
C ILE A 49 -1.76 1.61 -10.65
N VAL A 50 -3.01 1.41 -11.06
CA VAL A 50 -3.42 0.26 -11.87
C VAL A 50 -4.24 0.69 -13.07
N GLU A 51 -4.16 -0.11 -14.12
CA GLU A 51 -5.08 -0.06 -15.26
C GLU A 51 -6.16 -1.12 -15.07
N TYR A 52 -7.42 -0.75 -15.31
CA TYR A 52 -8.54 -1.68 -15.25
C TYR A 52 -9.55 -1.47 -16.37
N GLU A 53 -10.27 -2.55 -16.69
CA GLU A 53 -11.36 -2.60 -17.66
C GLU A 53 -12.65 -3.03 -16.96
N VAL A 54 -13.76 -2.36 -17.25
CA VAL A 54 -15.07 -2.69 -16.67
C VAL A 54 -15.76 -3.69 -17.59
N GLN A 55 -16.19 -4.81 -17.03
CA GLN A 55 -16.96 -5.82 -17.75
C GLN A 55 -18.46 -5.45 -17.79
N SER A 56 -19.23 -6.20 -18.59
CA SER A 56 -20.68 -6.02 -18.73
C SER A 56 -21.46 -6.22 -17.42
N ASP A 57 -20.93 -7.02 -16.48
CA ASP A 57 -21.48 -7.23 -15.14
C ASP A 57 -21.16 -6.09 -14.15
N GLY A 58 -20.40 -5.08 -14.59
CA GLY A 58 -19.94 -3.96 -13.76
C GLY A 58 -18.67 -4.23 -12.96
N THR A 59 -18.12 -5.46 -13.00
CA THR A 59 -16.87 -5.80 -12.31
C THR A 59 -15.66 -5.32 -13.09
N GLY A 60 -14.75 -4.61 -12.43
CA GLY A 60 -13.47 -4.24 -13.03
C GLY A 60 -12.46 -5.39 -13.03
N ILE A 61 -11.69 -5.56 -14.10
CA ILE A 61 -10.51 -6.43 -14.14
C ILE A 61 -9.27 -5.56 -14.18
N ILE A 62 -8.40 -5.70 -13.19
CA ILE A 62 -7.06 -5.10 -13.21
C ILE A 62 -6.19 -5.86 -14.21
N THR A 63 -5.69 -5.13 -15.20
CA THR A 63 -4.89 -5.67 -16.30
C THR A 63 -3.40 -5.36 -16.15
N LYS A 64 -3.05 -4.25 -15.49
CA LYS A 64 -1.67 -3.77 -15.35
C LYS A 64 -1.46 -3.01 -14.04
N ILE A 65 -0.26 -3.14 -13.48
CA ILE A 65 0.23 -2.34 -12.34
C ILE A 65 1.36 -1.47 -12.88
N TYR A 66 1.33 -0.17 -12.58
CA TYR A 66 2.38 0.76 -12.96
C TYR A 66 3.55 0.73 -11.94
N PRO A 67 4.78 1.10 -12.35
CA PRO A 67 5.94 1.15 -11.47
C PRO A 67 5.68 2.00 -10.22
N ARG A 68 6.16 1.52 -9.07
CA ARG A 68 6.08 2.23 -7.79
C ARG A 68 7.25 3.17 -7.66
N HIS A 69 7.02 4.40 -7.17
CA HIS A 69 8.12 5.32 -6.86
C HIS A 69 8.69 5.10 -5.45
N ASN A 70 7.88 4.61 -4.52
CA ASN A 70 8.27 4.14 -3.19
C ASN A 70 7.24 3.11 -2.65
N TYR A 71 7.56 2.45 -1.54
CA TYR A 71 6.68 1.48 -0.89
C TYR A 71 7.13 1.16 0.54
N ILE A 72 6.23 0.71 1.42
CA ILE A 72 6.60 0.21 2.75
C ILE A 72 6.37 -1.29 2.81
N ILE A 73 7.35 -2.06 3.31
CA ILE A 73 7.23 -3.51 3.49
C ILE A 73 7.18 -3.92 4.96
N ARG A 74 6.46 -5.02 5.23
CA ARG A 74 6.55 -5.79 6.46
C ARG A 74 7.18 -7.14 6.15
N LYS A 75 8.17 -7.54 6.94
CA LYS A 75 8.62 -8.94 6.94
C LYS A 75 7.58 -9.80 7.67
N SER A 76 7.26 -10.97 7.14
CA SER A 76 6.48 -11.96 7.88
C SER A 76 7.20 -12.33 9.19
N ALA A 77 6.43 -12.55 10.26
CA ALA A 77 6.97 -13.02 11.54
C ALA A 77 7.35 -14.51 11.49
N ASN A 78 6.71 -15.27 10.60
CA ASN A 78 6.98 -16.69 10.40
C ASN A 78 8.03 -16.85 9.30
N LEU A 79 8.91 -17.85 9.42
CA LEU A 79 10.12 -18.11 8.63
C LEU A 79 10.00 -18.08 7.09
N SER A 80 8.82 -17.88 6.51
CA SER A 80 8.72 -17.54 5.09
C SER A 80 9.38 -16.17 4.91
N ARG A 81 10.44 -16.09 4.10
CA ARG A 81 11.14 -14.85 3.76
C ARG A 81 10.29 -13.90 2.90
N GLU A 82 8.97 -14.00 3.01
CA GLU A 82 8.00 -13.25 2.23
C GLU A 82 7.85 -11.87 2.85
N SER A 83 8.26 -10.87 2.07
CA SER A 83 8.03 -9.46 2.35
C SER A 83 6.67 -9.07 1.80
N HIS A 84 5.79 -8.52 2.62
CA HIS A 84 4.49 -8.01 2.18
C HIS A 84 4.57 -6.50 2.05
N ILE A 85 4.19 -5.97 0.88
CA ILE A 85 4.07 -4.53 0.68
C ILE A 85 2.77 -4.07 1.33
N ILE A 86 2.88 -3.17 2.31
CA ILE A 86 1.75 -2.64 3.07
C ILE A 86 1.06 -1.52 2.29
N ALA A 87 1.86 -0.62 1.72
CA ALA A 87 1.40 0.52 0.94
C ALA A 87 2.46 0.94 -0.07
N ALA A 88 2.02 1.53 -1.18
CA ALA A 88 2.86 2.00 -2.27
C ALA A 88 2.51 3.44 -2.67
N ASN A 89 3.47 4.10 -3.32
CA ASN A 89 3.34 5.46 -3.84
C ASN A 89 3.00 6.52 -2.78
N ILE A 90 3.55 6.39 -1.58
CA ILE A 90 3.23 7.20 -0.41
C ILE A 90 3.88 8.58 -0.52
N ASP A 91 3.08 9.63 -0.46
CA ASP A 91 3.58 11.01 -0.50
C ASP A 91 4.17 11.45 0.85
N MET A 92 3.58 10.98 1.96
CA MET A 92 4.00 11.36 3.32
C MET A 92 3.60 10.29 4.35
N ALA A 93 4.50 9.97 5.29
CA ALA A 93 4.18 9.28 6.52
C ALA A 93 4.07 10.27 7.69
N TYR A 94 3.01 10.16 8.48
CA TYR A 94 2.85 10.92 9.72
C TYR A 94 3.11 10.00 10.91
N LEU A 95 4.24 10.20 11.60
CA LEU A 95 4.60 9.45 12.80
C LEU A 95 4.00 10.15 14.02
N ILE A 96 2.92 9.58 14.55
CA ILE A 96 2.26 10.08 15.76
C ILE A 96 2.98 9.48 16.99
N VAL A 97 3.51 10.34 17.85
CA VAL A 97 4.21 9.96 19.09
C VAL A 97 3.56 10.62 20.29
N THR A 98 3.68 9.99 21.46
CA THR A 98 3.09 10.45 22.73
C THR A 98 4.17 10.55 23.79
N LEU A 99 4.14 11.62 24.60
CA LEU A 99 5.20 11.88 25.59
C LEU A 99 5.06 11.05 26.88
N ILE A 100 3.83 10.79 27.31
CA ILE A 100 3.55 10.21 28.63
C ILE A 100 2.60 9.01 28.57
N CYS A 101 1.41 9.13 27.96
CA CYS A 101 0.34 8.12 28.07
C CYS A 101 -0.05 7.46 26.72
N PRO A 102 0.64 6.40 26.28
CA PRO A 102 1.93 5.87 26.79
C PRO A 102 3.12 6.66 26.24
N LYS A 103 4.31 6.59 26.86
CA LYS A 103 5.53 7.17 26.27
C LYS A 103 5.95 6.37 25.06
N THR A 104 6.11 7.00 23.89
CA THR A 104 6.66 6.35 22.71
C THR A 104 8.16 6.09 22.91
N PRO A 105 8.65 4.83 22.80
CA PRO A 105 10.07 4.53 22.96
C PRO A 105 10.89 5.16 21.83
N LEU A 106 12.02 5.80 22.16
CA LEU A 106 12.94 6.36 21.16
C LEU A 106 13.41 5.31 20.13
N PRO A 107 13.75 4.06 20.52
CA PRO A 107 14.14 3.03 19.54
C PRO A 107 13.01 2.62 18.58
N PHE A 108 11.75 2.92 18.90
CA PHE A 108 10.65 2.75 17.94
C PHE A 108 10.65 3.87 16.90
N ILE A 109 10.85 5.11 17.35
CA ILE A 109 10.96 6.29 16.48
C ILE A 109 12.11 6.10 15.50
N ASP A 110 13.30 5.74 15.99
CA ASP A 110 14.48 5.55 15.15
C ASP A 110 14.24 4.47 14.07
N ARG A 111 13.70 3.30 14.47
CA ARG A 111 13.40 2.22 13.52
C ARG A 111 12.37 2.64 12.48
N PHE A 112 11.37 3.43 12.86
CA PHE A 112 10.37 3.95 11.94
C PHE A 112 11.02 4.90 10.92
N LEU A 113 11.81 5.87 11.40
CA LEU A 113 12.49 6.85 10.55
C LEU A 113 13.46 6.18 9.58
N VAL A 114 14.31 5.27 10.06
CA VAL A 114 15.25 4.51 9.23
C VAL A 114 14.52 3.69 8.16
N THR A 115 13.39 3.07 8.51
CA THR A 115 12.58 2.30 7.55
C THR A 115 12.01 3.21 6.46
N CYS A 116 11.41 4.33 6.84
CA CYS A 116 10.83 5.27 5.88
C CYS A 116 11.89 5.84 4.93
N GLU A 117 13.06 6.21 5.45
CA GLU A 117 14.17 6.73 4.65
C GLU A 117 14.71 5.67 3.68
N ALA A 118 14.92 4.43 4.15
CA ALA A 118 15.37 3.32 3.30
C ALA A 118 14.44 3.05 2.10
N TYR A 119 13.15 3.37 2.24
CA TYR A 119 12.16 3.23 1.18
C TYR A 119 11.73 4.56 0.55
N ARG A 120 12.42 5.67 0.78
CA ARG A 120 12.15 6.98 0.16
C ARG A 120 10.73 7.50 0.45
N VAL A 121 10.26 7.31 1.68
CA VAL A 121 9.00 7.86 2.17
C VAL A 121 9.31 9.00 3.14
N PRO A 122 9.00 10.26 2.80
CA PRO A 122 9.30 11.35 3.72
C PRO A 122 8.37 11.31 4.94
N VAL A 123 8.86 11.76 6.10
CA VAL A 123 8.20 11.62 7.40
C VAL A 123 7.99 12.98 8.07
N LYS A 124 6.83 13.16 8.70
CA LYS A 124 6.56 14.23 9.67
C LYS A 124 6.23 13.63 11.03
N ILE A 125 6.85 14.14 12.09
CA ILE A 125 6.57 13.73 13.47
C ILE A 125 5.46 14.61 14.03
N ILE A 126 4.43 13.99 14.59
CA ILE A 126 3.32 14.65 15.27
C ILE A 126 3.41 14.27 16.76
N LEU A 127 3.59 15.27 17.62
CA LEU A 127 3.47 15.09 19.06
C LEU A 127 1.98 15.13 19.44
N ASN A 128 1.48 14.04 20.00
CA ASN A 128 0.11 13.92 20.48
C ASN A 128 0.10 13.78 22.00
N LYS A 129 -1.02 14.14 22.64
CA LYS A 129 -1.20 14.12 24.10
C LYS A 129 -0.04 14.85 24.82
N CYS A 130 0.26 16.06 24.34
CA CYS A 130 1.20 16.98 24.99
C CYS A 130 0.59 17.53 26.28
#